data_AF-A0A1Q9EFS6-F1
#
_entry.id   AF-A0A1Q9EFS6-F1
#
_cell.length_a   1.000
_cell.length_b   1.000
_cell.length_c   1.000
_cell.angle_alpha   90.00
_cell.angle_beta   90.00
_cell.angle_gamma   90.00
#
_symmetry.space_group_name_H-M   'P 1'
#
loop_
_entity.id
_entity.type
_entity.pdbx_description
1 polymer ?
#
loop_
_entity_poly.entity_id
_entity_poly.type
_entity_poly.pdbx_seq_one_letter_code
_entity_poly.pdbx_strand_id
1 'polypeptide(L)'
;MKTLVAANIVITATLASDIIRSNANRLMPTKFQAFGFGLAWLRRTVHSMAMVLVHSIRAYFRSDWLWPTIETLTGATDCASAKPFCERRDLPLVRMTCPQTCGCVDPLAGLYVDNGCRQLCIETDAFQAALGDAVCQDLAQEEHELAWHRWWAGFYSNERGIWSEVTGDR
;
A
#
# COMPACT_ATOMS: atom_id res chain seq x y z
N MET A 1 0.43 -10.82 20.39
CA MET A 1 0.04 -9.39 20.44
C MET A 1 -0.55 -8.93 19.10
N LYS A 2 -1.64 -9.54 18.62
CA LYS A 2 -2.27 -9.23 17.30
C LYS A 2 -3.73 -8.78 17.39
N THR A 3 -4.29 -8.63 18.59
CA THR A 3 -5.71 -8.33 18.83
C THR A 3 -6.02 -6.88 19.22
N LEU A 4 -5.02 -6.00 19.36
CA LEU A 4 -5.21 -4.65 19.91
C LEU A 4 -5.28 -3.52 18.87
N VAL A 5 -4.87 -3.74 17.62
CA VAL A 5 -4.83 -2.65 16.62
C VAL A 5 -6.14 -2.57 15.81
N ALA A 6 -6.80 -3.69 15.53
CA ALA A 6 -8.09 -3.71 14.83
C ALA A 6 -9.24 -3.06 15.62
N ALA A 7 -9.12 -2.97 16.94
CA ALA A 7 -10.13 -2.33 17.79
C ALA A 7 -10.16 -0.80 17.63
N ASN A 8 -9.06 -0.14 17.28
CA ASN A 8 -8.99 1.33 17.27
C ASN A 8 -9.58 1.99 16.01
N ILE A 9 -9.60 1.29 14.86
CA ILE A 9 -10.15 1.86 13.61
C ILE A 9 -11.67 1.71 13.56
N VAL A 10 -12.24 0.69 14.21
CA VAL A 10 -13.70 0.55 14.33
C VAL A 10 -14.28 1.62 15.27
N ILE A 11 -13.53 2.03 16.31
CA ILE A 11 -14.00 3.00 17.31
C ILE A 11 -14.18 4.41 16.72
N THR A 12 -13.35 4.84 15.77
CA THR A 12 -13.47 6.19 15.16
C THR A 12 -14.65 6.31 14.20
N ALA A 13 -15.05 5.22 13.52
CA ALA A 13 -16.26 5.23 12.68
C ALA A 13 -17.56 5.23 13.51
N THR A 14 -17.57 4.59 14.69
CA THR A 14 -18.73 4.64 15.60
C THR A 14 -18.91 6.01 16.27
N LEU A 15 -17.84 6.68 16.70
CA LEU A 15 -17.93 7.96 17.40
C LEU A 15 -18.42 9.12 16.52
N ALA A 16 -18.13 9.10 15.21
CA ALA A 16 -18.66 10.10 14.28
C ALA A 16 -20.18 9.96 14.06
N SER A 17 -20.73 8.76 14.23
CA SER A 17 -22.17 8.51 14.08
C SER A 17 -22.98 8.95 15.31
N ASP A 18 -22.39 8.93 16.50
CA ASP A 18 -23.06 9.34 17.74
C ASP A 18 -23.11 10.87 17.93
N ILE A 19 -22.13 11.62 17.41
CA ILE A 19 -22.16 13.09 17.44
C ILE A 19 -23.26 13.66 16.52
N ILE A 20 -23.51 13.02 15.37
CA ILE A 20 -24.62 13.40 14.48
C ILE A 20 -25.97 13.01 15.11
N ARG A 21 -26.03 11.90 15.85
CA ARG A 21 -27.26 11.45 16.51
C ARG A 21 -27.63 12.28 17.75
N SER A 22 -26.65 12.86 18.45
CA SER A 22 -26.86 13.71 19.63
C SER A 22 -27.52 15.07 19.32
N ASN A 23 -27.31 15.62 18.12
CA ASN A 23 -27.82 16.96 17.75
C ASN A 23 -29.18 16.96 17.02
N ALA A 24 -29.71 15.80 16.62
CA ALA A 24 -30.98 15.71 15.91
C ALA A 24 -32.24 15.74 16.83
N ASN A 25 -32.06 15.60 18.14
CA ASN A 25 -33.18 15.47 19.09
C ASN A 25 -33.66 16.80 19.71
N ARG A 26 -33.06 17.95 19.39
CA ARG A 26 -33.46 19.24 20.02
C ARG A 26 -34.45 20.10 19.24
N LEU A 27 -34.85 19.72 18.03
CA LEU A 27 -35.73 20.56 17.19
C LEU A 27 -36.73 19.76 16.35
N MET A 28 -37.50 18.86 16.96
CA MET A 28 -38.68 18.30 16.27
C MET A 28 -39.96 18.41 17.11
N PRO A 29 -40.94 19.20 16.68
CA PRO A 29 -42.28 19.19 17.26
C PRO A 29 -43.02 17.87 16.95
N THR A 30 -43.76 17.40 17.93
CA THR A 30 -44.39 16.08 18.11
C THR A 30 -45.59 15.76 17.19
N LYS A 31 -45.61 16.20 15.93
CA LYS A 31 -46.77 15.96 15.06
C LYS A 31 -46.40 15.51 13.65
N PHE A 32 -45.86 14.30 13.47
CA PHE A 32 -45.92 13.59 12.18
C PHE A 32 -45.78 12.07 12.38
N GLN A 33 -46.83 11.44 12.91
CA GLN A 33 -47.03 9.99 12.86
C GLN A 33 -47.88 9.66 11.62
N ALA A 34 -47.28 9.63 10.43
CA ALA A 34 -47.85 8.94 9.26
C ALA A 34 -46.91 9.07 8.05
N PHE A 35 -45.79 8.34 7.99
CA PHE A 35 -45.10 8.01 6.73
C PHE A 35 -44.05 6.91 6.98
N GLY A 36 -44.51 5.70 7.31
CA GLY A 36 -43.68 4.54 7.67
C GLY A 36 -42.98 3.80 6.52
N PHE A 37 -43.08 4.26 5.26
CA PHE A 37 -42.59 3.52 4.10
C PHE A 37 -41.39 4.14 3.35
N GLY A 38 -40.88 5.32 3.76
CA GLY A 38 -39.81 6.02 3.02
C GLY A 38 -38.37 5.71 3.45
N LEU A 39 -38.14 5.31 4.71
CA LEU A 39 -36.78 5.22 5.28
C LEU A 39 -36.01 3.95 4.87
N ALA A 40 -36.69 2.87 4.46
CA ALA A 40 -36.05 1.65 3.98
C ALA A 40 -35.44 1.82 2.57
N TRP A 41 -35.98 2.72 1.74
CA TRP A 41 -35.51 2.95 0.37
C TRP A 41 -34.24 3.80 0.33
N LEU A 42 -34.15 4.83 1.18
CA LEU A 42 -32.96 5.69 1.31
C LEU A 42 -31.72 4.94 1.84
N ARG A 43 -31.89 3.89 2.65
CA ARG A 43 -30.74 3.12 3.18
C ARG A 43 -30.08 2.23 2.13
N ARG A 44 -30.82 1.84 1.07
CA ARG A 44 -30.33 0.96 0.00
C ARG A 44 -29.53 1.73 -1.06
N THR A 45 -29.85 3.00 -1.31
CA THR A 45 -29.16 3.81 -2.33
C THR A 45 -27.78 4.30 -1.88
N VAL A 46 -27.59 4.61 -0.58
CA VAL A 46 -26.30 5.12 -0.08
C VAL A 46 -25.21 4.05 -0.09
N HIS A 47 -25.54 2.76 0.10
CA HIS A 47 -24.57 1.65 0.01
C HIS A 47 -24.06 1.42 -1.42
N SER A 48 -24.90 1.59 -2.44
CA SER A 48 -24.49 1.41 -3.83
C SER A 48 -23.57 2.53 -4.33
N MET A 49 -23.72 3.77 -3.84
CA MET A 49 -22.82 4.86 -4.24
C MET A 49 -21.43 4.77 -3.58
N ALA A 50 -21.33 4.26 -2.35
CA ALA A 50 -20.06 4.11 -1.67
C ALA A 50 -19.12 3.08 -2.34
N MET A 51 -19.65 2.00 -2.91
CA MET A 51 -18.82 0.99 -3.61
C MET A 51 -18.25 1.49 -4.95
N VAL A 52 -18.95 2.38 -5.66
CA VAL A 52 -18.49 2.89 -6.97
C VAL A 52 -17.29 3.82 -6.80
N LEU A 53 -17.23 4.61 -5.72
CA LEU A 53 -16.15 5.56 -5.47
C LEU A 53 -14.83 4.87 -5.08
N VAL A 54 -14.89 3.76 -4.35
CA VAL A 54 -13.70 2.97 -3.96
C VAL A 54 -13.06 2.26 -5.16
N HIS A 55 -13.85 1.83 -6.15
CA HIS A 55 -13.32 1.24 -7.38
C HIS A 55 -12.62 2.26 -8.29
N SER A 56 -13.12 3.50 -8.38
CA SER A 56 -12.50 4.54 -9.20
C SER A 56 -11.15 5.04 -8.64
N ILE A 57 -10.95 5.04 -7.33
CA ILE A 57 -9.65 5.42 -6.73
C ILE A 57 -8.59 4.34 -6.98
N ARG A 58 -8.97 3.04 -6.97
CA ARG A 58 -8.06 1.96 -7.36
C ARG A 58 -7.63 2.05 -8.83
N ALA A 59 -8.50 2.54 -9.72
CA ALA A 59 -8.17 2.74 -11.13
C ALA A 59 -7.22 3.92 -11.37
N TYR A 60 -7.30 4.98 -10.55
CA TYR A 60 -6.39 6.13 -10.65
C TYR A 60 -4.93 5.79 -10.33
N PHE A 61 -4.70 4.65 -9.67
CA PHE A 61 -3.38 4.10 -9.40
C PHE A 61 -2.94 2.99 -10.36
N ARG A 62 -3.69 2.74 -11.44
CA ARG A 62 -3.09 2.00 -12.56
C ARG A 62 -1.94 2.85 -13.06
N SER A 63 -0.74 2.31 -12.91
CA SER A 63 0.54 2.88 -13.29
C SER A 63 0.71 3.07 -14.81
N ASP A 64 -0.39 2.99 -15.58
CA ASP A 64 -0.40 3.07 -17.03
C ASP A 64 0.18 4.39 -17.54
N TRP A 65 0.00 5.50 -16.80
CA TRP A 65 0.59 6.80 -17.15
C TRP A 65 2.09 6.91 -16.81
N LEU A 66 2.64 6.00 -15.99
CA LEU A 66 4.06 5.97 -15.64
C LEU A 66 4.92 5.27 -16.70
N TRP A 67 4.31 4.39 -17.51
CA TRP A 67 5.03 3.60 -18.50
C TRP A 67 5.85 4.42 -19.49
N PRO A 68 5.33 5.49 -20.12
CA PRO A 68 6.12 6.30 -21.05
C PRO A 68 7.40 6.88 -20.41
N THR A 69 7.34 7.22 -19.11
CA THR A 69 8.52 7.71 -18.37
C THR A 69 9.52 6.59 -18.13
N ILE A 70 9.06 5.40 -17.73
CA ILE A 70 9.95 4.25 -17.52
C ILE A 70 10.60 3.81 -18.84
N GLU A 71 9.82 3.72 -19.91
CA GLU A 71 10.31 3.37 -21.24
C GLU A 71 11.37 4.37 -21.71
N THR A 72 11.14 5.68 -21.52
CA THR A 72 12.13 6.72 -21.87
C THR A 72 13.41 6.60 -21.04
N LEU A 73 13.32 6.28 -19.74
CA LEU A 73 14.47 6.22 -18.84
C LEU A 73 15.27 4.92 -18.93
N THR A 74 14.63 3.82 -19.33
CA THR A 74 15.20 2.48 -19.20
C THR A 74 15.15 1.65 -20.49
N GLY A 75 14.33 2.02 -21.46
CA GLY A 75 14.01 1.21 -22.64
C GLY A 75 13.10 0.02 -22.34
N ALA A 76 12.63 -0.16 -21.11
CA ALA A 76 11.73 -1.26 -20.74
C ALA A 76 10.28 -0.92 -21.13
N THR A 77 9.63 -1.86 -21.82
CA THR A 77 8.23 -1.75 -22.26
C THR A 77 7.28 -2.61 -21.42
N ASP A 78 7.83 -3.46 -20.55
CA ASP A 78 7.08 -4.33 -19.64
C ASP A 78 7.84 -4.56 -18.33
N CYS A 79 7.19 -5.18 -17.35
CA CYS A 79 7.82 -5.43 -16.06
C CYS A 79 8.97 -6.44 -16.11
N ALA A 80 8.97 -7.36 -17.09
CA ALA A 80 10.04 -8.37 -17.21
C ALA A 80 11.35 -7.72 -17.65
N SER A 81 11.30 -6.87 -18.67
CA SER A 81 12.40 -6.04 -19.15
C SER A 81 12.81 -4.95 -18.15
N ALA A 82 11.89 -4.49 -17.29
CA ALA A 82 12.19 -3.52 -16.25
C ALA A 82 12.93 -4.11 -15.02
N LYS A 83 12.92 -5.44 -14.85
CA LYS A 83 13.50 -6.13 -13.68
C LYS A 83 14.94 -5.73 -13.32
N PRO A 84 15.88 -5.54 -14.27
CA PRO A 84 17.25 -5.14 -13.95
C PRO A 84 17.36 -3.76 -13.28
N PHE A 85 16.33 -2.92 -13.42
CA PHE A 85 16.29 -1.57 -12.87
C PHE A 85 15.60 -1.51 -11.50
N CYS A 86 15.08 -2.64 -10.99
CA CYS A 86 14.37 -2.67 -9.70
C CYS A 86 15.25 -2.21 -8.53
N GLU A 87 16.58 -2.36 -8.57
CA GLU A 87 17.45 -1.98 -7.43
C GLU A 87 18.11 -0.60 -7.58
N ARG A 88 17.76 0.14 -8.64
CA ARG A 88 18.26 1.49 -8.88
C ARG A 88 17.49 2.53 -8.06
N ARG A 89 18.16 3.16 -7.08
CA ARG A 89 17.55 4.21 -6.24
C ARG A 89 17.07 5.43 -7.02
N ASP A 90 17.69 5.73 -8.15
CA ASP A 90 17.31 6.85 -9.03
C ASP A 90 16.09 6.54 -9.92
N LEU A 91 15.58 5.30 -9.90
CA LEU A 91 14.43 4.86 -10.67
C LEU A 91 13.30 4.25 -9.80
N PRO A 92 12.80 4.96 -8.77
CA PRO A 92 11.75 4.44 -7.89
C PRO A 92 10.45 4.12 -8.65
N LEU A 93 10.23 4.76 -9.81
CA LEU A 93 9.07 4.53 -10.67
C LEU A 93 8.95 3.08 -11.15
N VAL A 94 10.07 2.38 -11.33
CA VAL A 94 10.08 0.98 -11.75
C VAL A 94 9.41 0.11 -10.69
N ARG A 95 9.76 0.29 -9.42
CA ARG A 95 9.11 -0.41 -8.30
C ARG A 95 7.65 -0.02 -8.11
N MET A 96 7.30 1.24 -8.37
CA MET A 96 5.90 1.71 -8.29
C MET A 96 5.02 1.08 -9.36
N THR A 97 5.59 0.85 -10.54
CA THR A 97 4.86 0.33 -11.72
C THR A 97 4.85 -1.19 -11.74
N CYS A 98 5.93 -1.83 -11.26
CA CYS A 98 6.12 -3.28 -11.25
C CYS A 98 6.39 -3.80 -9.83
N PRO A 99 5.48 -3.59 -8.86
CA PRO A 99 5.72 -3.92 -7.46
C PRO A 99 5.95 -5.42 -7.26
N GLN A 100 5.22 -6.28 -7.99
CA GLN A 100 5.39 -7.73 -7.89
C GLN A 100 6.74 -8.18 -8.44
N THR A 101 7.12 -7.73 -9.64
CA THR A 101 8.40 -8.10 -10.27
C THR A 101 9.60 -7.59 -9.48
N CYS A 102 9.48 -6.43 -8.85
CA CYS A 102 10.52 -5.88 -7.98
C CYS A 102 10.47 -6.43 -6.55
N GLY A 103 9.50 -7.28 -6.18
CA GLY A 103 9.43 -7.92 -4.86
C GLY A 103 8.79 -7.07 -3.76
N CYS A 104 8.13 -5.95 -4.07
CA CYS A 104 7.47 -5.09 -3.08
C CYS A 104 6.27 -5.77 -2.37
N VAL A 105 5.76 -6.87 -2.92
CA VAL A 105 4.64 -7.63 -2.32
C VAL A 105 5.11 -8.81 -1.48
N ASP A 106 6.41 -9.09 -1.47
CA ASP A 106 6.99 -10.22 -0.76
C ASP A 106 7.76 -9.71 0.47
N PRO A 107 7.30 -10.02 1.70
CA PRO A 107 7.97 -9.55 2.92
C PRO A 107 9.37 -10.14 3.12
N LEU A 108 9.72 -11.22 2.42
CA LEU A 108 11.01 -11.91 2.52
C LEU A 108 11.97 -11.55 1.38
N ALA A 109 11.59 -10.62 0.50
CA ALA A 109 12.35 -10.28 -0.70
C ALA A 109 13.72 -9.63 -0.47
N GLY A 110 14.07 -9.25 0.77
CA GLY A 110 15.40 -8.69 1.11
C GLY A 110 15.67 -7.33 0.46
N LEU A 111 14.65 -6.49 0.27
CA LEU A 111 14.79 -5.17 -0.36
C LEU A 111 15.58 -4.21 0.54
N TYR A 112 16.66 -3.61 0.01
CA TYR A 112 17.41 -2.56 0.71
C TYR A 112 16.63 -1.25 0.77
N VAL A 113 16.18 -0.78 -0.40
CA VAL A 113 15.41 0.46 -0.48
C VAL A 113 13.94 0.12 -0.69
N ASP A 114 13.10 0.61 0.22
CA ASP A 114 11.65 0.55 0.12
C ASP A 114 11.08 1.72 -0.72
N ASN A 115 11.93 2.67 -1.11
CA ASN A 115 11.53 3.79 -1.96
C ASN A 115 10.98 3.28 -3.30
N GLY A 116 9.80 3.78 -3.69
CA GLY A 116 9.10 3.32 -4.88
C GLY A 116 8.28 2.04 -4.67
N CYS A 117 8.51 1.25 -3.61
CA CYS A 117 7.46 0.36 -3.12
C CYS A 117 6.42 1.26 -2.45
N ARG A 118 5.18 1.26 -2.96
CA ARG A 118 4.12 2.05 -2.33
C ARG A 118 3.94 1.54 -0.89
N GLN A 119 3.82 2.42 0.09
CA GLN A 119 3.37 2.00 1.43
C GLN A 119 2.06 1.22 1.36
N LEU A 120 1.22 1.56 0.39
CA LEU A 120 -0.01 0.83 0.05
C LEU A 120 0.23 -0.64 -0.32
N CYS A 121 1.43 -1.05 -0.76
CA CYS A 121 1.75 -2.46 -1.02
C CYS A 121 1.53 -3.30 0.25
N ILE A 122 1.88 -2.77 1.41
CA ILE A 122 1.68 -3.43 2.70
C ILE A 122 0.18 -3.67 2.97
N GLU A 123 -0.69 -2.79 2.48
CA GLU A 123 -2.14 -2.90 2.60
C GLU A 123 -2.78 -3.76 1.51
N THR A 124 -2.01 -4.24 0.51
CA THR A 124 -2.56 -5.09 -0.55
C THR A 124 -2.84 -6.50 -0.06
N ASP A 125 -3.91 -7.11 -0.60
CA ASP A 125 -4.25 -8.50 -0.34
C ASP A 125 -3.10 -9.44 -0.69
N ALA A 126 -2.32 -9.12 -1.73
CA ALA A 126 -1.16 -9.92 -2.14
C ALA A 126 -0.05 -9.94 -1.09
N PHE A 127 0.30 -8.77 -0.53
CA PHE A 127 1.30 -8.69 0.54
C PHE A 127 0.78 -9.35 1.82
N GLN A 128 -0.48 -9.11 2.19
CA GLN A 128 -1.07 -9.72 3.38
C GLN A 128 -1.18 -11.24 3.25
N ALA A 129 -1.49 -11.76 2.06
CA ALA A 129 -1.46 -13.19 1.78
C ALA A 129 -0.03 -13.74 1.90
N ALA A 130 0.96 -13.12 1.24
CA ALA A 130 2.36 -13.53 1.34
C ALA A 130 2.89 -13.50 2.78
N LEU A 131 2.49 -12.49 3.57
CA LEU A 131 2.83 -12.38 4.98
C LEU A 131 2.11 -13.41 5.86
N GLY A 132 0.87 -13.78 5.52
CA GLY A 132 0.11 -14.82 6.21
C GLY A 132 0.64 -16.22 5.94
N ASP A 133 1.12 -16.46 4.72
CA ASP A 133 1.73 -17.71 4.27
C ASP A 133 3.20 -17.84 4.72
N ALA A 134 3.85 -16.72 5.05
CA ALA A 134 5.22 -16.71 5.56
C ALA A 134 5.30 -17.50 6.89
N VAL A 135 6.11 -18.56 6.87
CA VAL A 135 6.34 -19.40 8.05
C VAL A 135 7.26 -18.64 9.01
N CYS A 136 6.90 -18.60 10.29
CA CYS A 136 7.76 -18.04 11.33
C CYS A 136 8.89 -19.03 11.69
N GLN A 137 9.78 -19.25 10.74
CA GLN A 137 11.01 -20.04 10.87
C GLN A 137 12.15 -19.25 10.23
N ASP A 138 13.37 -19.50 10.69
CA ASP A 138 14.53 -18.94 10.02
C ASP A 138 14.56 -19.44 8.57
N LEU A 139 14.92 -18.55 7.65
CA LEU A 139 15.10 -18.90 6.25
C LEU A 139 16.13 -20.02 6.12
N ALA A 140 15.95 -20.91 5.14
CA ALA A 140 17.00 -21.86 4.81
C ALA A 140 18.28 -21.09 4.46
N GLN A 141 19.45 -21.68 4.72
CA GLN A 141 20.73 -20.98 4.51
C GLN A 141 20.85 -20.37 3.11
N GLU A 142 20.44 -21.11 2.08
CA GLU A 142 20.46 -20.64 0.68
C GLU A 142 19.53 -19.42 0.45
N GLU A 143 18.33 -19.44 1.03
CA GLU A 143 17.36 -18.34 0.95
C GLU A 143 17.85 -17.11 1.70
N HIS A 144 18.44 -17.32 2.88
CA HIS A 144 19.05 -16.26 3.67
C HIS A 144 20.21 -15.60 2.92
N GLU A 145 21.11 -16.40 2.34
CA GLU A 145 22.21 -15.90 1.51
C GLU A 145 21.68 -15.08 0.33
N LEU A 146 20.63 -15.54 -0.36
CA LEU A 146 20.05 -14.80 -1.49
C LEU A 146 19.44 -13.46 -1.07
N ALA A 147 18.61 -13.45 -0.03
CA ALA A 147 17.97 -12.22 0.48
C ALA A 147 19.03 -11.23 0.99
N TRP A 148 20.03 -11.73 1.71
CA TRP A 148 21.14 -10.95 2.24
C TRP A 148 22.02 -10.38 1.13
N HIS A 149 22.36 -11.18 0.13
CA HIS A 149 23.12 -10.71 -1.04
C HIS A 149 22.35 -9.64 -1.80
N ARG A 150 21.04 -9.80 -1.97
CA ARG A 150 20.21 -8.78 -2.62
C ARG A 150 20.19 -7.47 -1.84
N TRP A 151 20.03 -7.55 -0.52
CA TRP A 151 20.08 -6.38 0.36
C TRP A 151 21.42 -5.66 0.24
N TRP A 152 22.54 -6.37 0.36
CA TRP A 152 23.87 -5.76 0.23
C TRP A 152 24.16 -5.23 -1.16
N ALA A 153 23.72 -5.92 -2.21
CA ALA A 153 23.86 -5.43 -3.59
C ALA A 153 23.13 -4.09 -3.74
N GLY A 154 21.92 -3.96 -3.20
CA GLY A 154 21.18 -2.71 -3.16
C GLY A 154 21.87 -1.63 -2.31
N PHE A 155 22.40 -1.98 -1.14
CA PHE A 155 23.17 -1.06 -0.30
C PHE A 155 24.38 -0.51 -1.07
N TYR A 156 25.22 -1.39 -1.61
CA TYR A 156 26.43 -1.01 -2.33
C TYR A 156 26.15 -0.30 -3.65
N SER A 157 25.01 -0.54 -4.31
CA SER A 157 24.68 0.21 -5.53
C SER A 157 24.20 1.62 -5.24
N ASN A 158 23.55 1.83 -4.10
CA ASN A 158 22.82 3.07 -3.79
C ASN A 158 23.55 4.01 -2.82
N GLU A 159 24.52 3.50 -2.06
CA GLU A 159 25.36 4.26 -1.13
C GLU A 159 26.75 4.59 -1.67
N ARG A 160 27.03 4.32 -2.97
CA ARG A 160 28.30 4.73 -3.58
C ARG A 160 28.41 6.25 -3.51
N GLY A 161 29.37 6.75 -2.72
CA GLY A 161 29.68 8.17 -2.57
C GLY A 161 29.50 8.70 -1.15
N ILE A 162 28.62 8.12 -0.32
CA ILE A 162 28.39 8.62 1.04
C ILE A 162 29.53 8.21 1.99
N TRP A 163 30.08 7.01 1.81
CA TRP A 163 31.14 6.50 2.68
C TRP A 163 32.56 6.92 2.27
N SER A 164 32.76 7.38 1.03
CA SER A 164 34.08 7.82 0.55
C SER A 164 34.48 9.21 1.01
N GLU A 165 33.55 10.03 1.51
CA GLU A 165 33.83 11.42 1.92
C GLU A 165 34.08 11.59 3.42
N VAL A 166 33.72 10.61 4.25
CA VAL A 166 33.77 10.77 5.73
C VAL A 166 35.12 10.37 6.33
N THR A 167 36.00 9.69 5.60
CA THR A 167 37.25 9.14 6.16
C THR A 167 38.54 9.86 5.78
N GLY A 168 38.51 11.10 5.26
CA GLY A 168 39.77 11.78 4.93
C GLY A 168 39.69 13.26 4.57
N ASP A 169 39.57 14.13 5.58
CA ASP A 169 40.38 15.34 5.75
C ASP A 169 40.09 15.99 7.13
N ARG A 170 40.80 15.52 8.16
CA ARG A 170 41.15 16.28 9.37
C ARG A 170 42.45 15.77 9.97
#